data_AF-A0A4Q3VU47-F1
#
_entry.id   AF-A0A4Q3VU47-F1
#
_cell.length_a   1.000
_cell.length_b   1.000
_cell.length_c   1.000
_cell.angle_alpha   90.00
_cell.angle_beta   90.00
_cell.angle_gamma   90.00
#
_symmetry.space_group_name_H-M   'P 1'
#
loop_
_entity.id
_entity.type
_entity.pdbx_description
1 polymer ?
#
loop_
_entity_poly.entity_id
_entity_poly.type
_entity_poly.pdbx_seq_one_letter_code
_entity_poly.pdbx_strand_id
1 'polypeptide(L)'
;ETSATGALLATLLLGATFFVLQFQGFRQIIEMGYFFTGSASNITTTFLYIVALTHLAHLAGGMIALLIIIYNHFKQKYKPGQTLGIELGATYWHFLDFLWVFLFLFLSFFK
;
A
#
# COMPACT_ATOMS: atom_id res chain seq x y z
N GLU A 1 24.68 -11.57 -2.28
CA GLU A 1 24.79 -10.16 -1.85
C GLU A 1 24.06 -9.16 -2.76
N THR A 2 24.54 -8.83 -3.98
CA THR A 2 23.99 -7.72 -4.81
C THR A 2 22.51 -7.85 -5.23
N SER A 3 22.02 -9.08 -5.46
CA SER A 3 20.64 -9.29 -5.92
C SER A 3 19.57 -9.01 -4.86
N ALA A 4 19.88 -9.21 -3.57
CA ALA A 4 18.91 -9.02 -2.49
C ALA A 4 18.68 -7.52 -2.21
N THR A 5 19.75 -6.73 -2.24
CA THR A 5 19.67 -5.28 -2.08
C THR A 5 18.92 -4.63 -3.25
N GLY A 6 19.12 -5.13 -4.47
CA GLY A 6 18.39 -4.68 -5.66
C GLY A 6 16.88 -4.94 -5.55
N ALA A 7 16.47 -6.12 -5.09
CA ALA A 7 15.07 -6.46 -4.90
C ALA A 7 14.37 -5.58 -3.84
N LEU A 8 15.06 -5.28 -2.73
CA LEU A 8 14.56 -4.40 -1.67
C LEU A 8 14.41 -2.94 -2.14
N LEU A 9 15.37 -2.43 -2.90
CA LEU A 9 15.29 -1.09 -3.48
C LEU A 9 14.18 -0.98 -4.54
N ALA A 10 14.01 -2.03 -5.36
CA ALA A 10 12.93 -2.09 -6.34
C ALA A 10 11.55 -2.10 -5.65
N THR A 11 11.38 -2.87 -4.58
CA THR A 11 10.11 -2.88 -3.81
C THR A 11 9.83 -1.53 -3.15
N LEU A 12 10.87 -0.86 -2.63
CA LEU A 12 10.72 0.50 -2.08
C LEU A 12 10.26 1.51 -3.15
N LEU A 13 10.89 1.49 -4.33
CA LEU A 13 10.54 2.37 -5.45
C LEU A 13 9.12 2.10 -5.98
N LEU A 14 8.76 0.83 -6.14
CA LEU A 14 7.41 0.44 -6.56
C LEU A 14 6.36 0.86 -5.53
N GLY A 15 6.63 0.65 -4.23
CA GLY A 15 5.74 1.09 -3.16
C GLY A 15 5.57 2.61 -3.10
N ALA A 16 6.66 3.37 -3.28
CA ALA A 16 6.60 4.83 -3.31
C ALA A 16 5.83 5.35 -4.54
N THR A 17 6.07 4.75 -5.71
CA THR A 17 5.34 5.09 -6.94
C THR A 17 3.85 4.82 -6.79
N PHE A 18 3.50 3.66 -6.22
CA PHE A 18 2.11 3.29 -5.94
C PHE A 18 1.45 4.28 -4.97
N PHE A 19 2.14 4.69 -3.90
CA PHE A 19 1.63 5.71 -2.97
C PHE A 19 1.31 7.03 -3.67
N VAL A 20 2.19 7.51 -4.56
CA VAL A 20 1.97 8.76 -5.33
C VAL A 20 0.80 8.62 -6.29
N LEU A 21 0.70 7.50 -7.00
CA LEU A 21 -0.43 7.22 -7.90
C LEU A 21 -1.74 7.20 -7.12
N GLN A 22 -1.74 6.66 -5.91
CA GLN A 22 -2.93 6.60 -5.09
C GLN A 22 -3.40 7.98 -4.62
N PHE A 23 -2.45 8.87 -4.32
CA PHE A 23 -2.73 10.27 -4.04
C PHE A 23 -3.28 11.02 -5.26
N GLN A 24 -2.74 10.77 -6.45
CA GLN A 24 -3.24 11.38 -7.70
C GLN A 24 -4.66 10.89 -8.05
N GLY A 25 -4.92 9.58 -7.92
CA GLY A 25 -6.25 9.02 -8.16
C GLY A 25 -7.30 9.64 -7.22
N PHE A 26 -6.95 9.83 -5.95
CA PHE A 26 -7.83 10.50 -4.99
C PHE A 26 -8.10 11.96 -5.35
N ARG A 27 -7.08 12.70 -5.83
CA ARG A 27 -7.27 14.08 -6.32
C ARG A 27 -8.18 14.15 -7.54
N GLN A 28 -8.06 13.22 -8.48
CA GLN A 28 -8.98 13.15 -9.62
C GLN A 28 -10.42 12.86 -9.19
N ILE A 29 -10.64 12.00 -8.18
CA ILE A 29 -11.99 11.74 -7.66
C ILE A 29 -12.61 13.00 -7.04
N ILE A 30 -11.83 13.79 -6.30
CA ILE A 30 -12.26 15.10 -5.77
C ILE A 30 -12.61 16.06 -6.91
N GLU A 31 -11.75 16.13 -7.93
CA GLU A 31 -11.90 17.04 -9.07
C GLU A 31 -13.11 16.67 -9.96
N MET A 32 -13.48 15.39 -10.01
CA MET A 32 -14.71 14.90 -10.65
C MET A 32 -16.00 15.19 -9.86
N GLY A 33 -15.92 15.90 -8.72
CA GLY A 33 -17.10 16.32 -7.94
C GLY A 33 -17.70 15.22 -7.05
N TYR A 34 -17.00 14.09 -6.88
CA TYR A 34 -17.36 13.03 -5.96
C TYR A 34 -16.88 13.38 -4.54
N PHE A 35 -17.62 14.27 -3.87
CA PHE A 35 -17.27 14.74 -2.54
C PHE A 35 -17.58 13.70 -1.44
N PHE A 36 -16.71 13.64 -0.44
CA PHE A 36 -16.89 12.87 0.80
C PHE A 36 -18.18 13.25 1.55
N THR A 37 -18.63 14.51 1.41
CA THR A 37 -19.87 15.04 1.99
C THR A 37 -20.53 16.02 1.01
N GLY A 38 -21.87 15.95 0.84
CA GLY A 38 -22.65 16.83 -0.02
C GLY A 38 -23.86 16.16 -0.67
N SER A 39 -24.78 16.95 -1.25
CA SER A 39 -26.05 16.51 -1.83
C SER A 39 -25.93 15.57 -3.05
N ALA A 40 -24.72 15.31 -3.55
CA ALA A 40 -24.41 14.37 -4.63
C ALA A 40 -23.68 13.09 -4.12
N SER A 41 -23.54 12.92 -2.81
CA SER A 41 -22.87 11.77 -2.19
C SER A 41 -23.75 10.53 -2.28
N ASN A 42 -23.28 9.50 -2.99
CA ASN A 42 -23.86 8.16 -2.97
C ASN A 42 -23.06 7.29 -1.99
N ILE A 43 -23.70 6.28 -1.39
CA ILE A 43 -23.10 5.33 -0.45
C ILE A 43 -21.81 4.73 -1.03
N THR A 44 -21.80 4.45 -2.34
CA THR A 44 -20.63 3.95 -3.08
C THR A 44 -19.42 4.88 -3.00
N THR A 45 -19.62 6.20 -3.10
CA THR A 45 -18.54 7.20 -3.06
C THR A 45 -17.91 7.28 -1.67
N THR A 46 -18.75 7.28 -0.63
CA THR A 46 -18.30 7.30 0.77
C THR A 46 -17.52 6.04 1.11
N PHE A 47 -17.99 4.86 0.65
CA PHE A 47 -17.31 3.59 0.87
C PHE A 47 -15.96 3.53 0.16
N LEU A 48 -15.89 4.02 -1.08
CA LEU A 48 -14.63 4.14 -1.83
C LEU A 48 -13.62 5.01 -1.07
N TYR A 49 -14.07 6.15 -0.54
CA TYR A 49 -13.24 7.05 0.26
C TYR A 49 -12.67 6.40 1.53
N ILE A 50 -13.53 5.71 2.30
CA ILE A 50 -13.13 5.01 3.53
C ILE A 50 -12.09 3.94 3.19
N VAL A 51 -12.39 3.11 2.18
CA VAL A 51 -11.49 2.05 1.72
C VAL A 51 -10.14 2.63 1.28
N ALA A 52 -10.12 3.71 0.50
CA ALA A 52 -8.90 4.36 0.05
C ALA A 52 -8.08 4.96 1.19
N LEU A 53 -8.71 5.67 2.14
CA LEU A 53 -8.05 6.24 3.32
C LEU A 53 -7.46 5.14 4.22
N THR A 54 -8.24 4.11 4.52
CA THR A 54 -7.79 2.98 5.34
C THR A 54 -6.64 2.25 4.65
N HIS A 55 -6.72 2.03 3.34
CA HIS A 55 -5.62 1.40 2.60
C HIS A 55 -4.34 2.25 2.61
N LEU A 56 -4.46 3.57 2.43
CA LEU A 56 -3.32 4.47 2.51
C LEU A 56 -2.63 4.41 3.89
N ALA A 57 -3.43 4.33 4.97
CA ALA A 57 -2.91 4.17 6.33
C ALA A 57 -2.17 2.82 6.51
N HIS A 58 -2.70 1.72 5.96
CA HIS A 58 -2.03 0.42 5.99
C HIS A 58 -0.73 0.43 5.15
N LEU A 59 -0.75 1.05 3.96
CA LEU A 59 0.42 1.17 3.10
C LEU A 59 1.54 1.97 3.79
N ALA A 60 1.19 3.05 4.50
CA ALA A 60 2.14 3.80 5.33
C ALA A 60 2.73 2.93 6.45
N GLY A 61 1.91 2.12 7.12
CA GLY A 61 2.37 1.15 8.12
C GLY A 61 3.34 0.10 7.56
N GLY A 62 3.03 -0.47 6.39
CA GLY A 62 3.93 -1.41 5.73
C GLY A 62 5.22 -0.76 5.23
N MET A 63 5.19 0.51 4.80
CA MET A 63 6.38 1.26 4.39
C MET A 63 7.33 1.45 5.58
N ILE A 64 6.78 1.74 6.77
CA ILE A 64 7.55 1.80 8.02
C ILE A 64 8.17 0.44 8.33
N ALA A 65 7.40 -0.65 8.21
CA ALA A 65 7.93 -2.00 8.42
C ALA A 65 9.07 -2.35 7.44
N LEU A 66 8.93 -1.97 6.17
CA LEU A 66 9.95 -2.17 5.13
C LEU A 66 11.23 -1.38 5.46
N LEU A 67 11.10 -0.12 5.92
CA LEU A 67 12.24 0.69 6.39
C LEU A 67 12.95 0.05 7.59
N ILE A 68 12.21 -0.51 8.55
CA ILE A 68 12.79 -1.23 9.70
C ILE A 68 13.55 -2.47 9.24
N ILE A 69 13.00 -3.23 8.30
CA ILE A 69 13.66 -4.42 7.72
C ILE A 69 14.95 -4.03 7.00
N ILE A 70 14.90 -2.99 6.14
CA ILE A 70 16.07 -2.47 5.43
C ILE A 70 17.13 -1.98 6.43
N TYR A 71 16.74 -1.23 7.46
CA TYR A 71 17.66 -0.76 8.50
C TYR A 71 18.33 -1.91 9.25
N ASN A 72 17.57 -2.95 9.64
CA ASN A 72 18.11 -4.15 10.27
C ASN A 72 18.99 -4.97 9.33
N HIS A 73 18.73 -4.92 8.01
CA HIS A 73 19.52 -5.57 6.97
C HIS A 73 20.90 -4.92 6.83
N PHE A 74 20.95 -3.58 6.78
CA PHE A 74 22.22 -2.84 6.79
C PHE A 74 23.03 -3.01 8.07
N LYS A 75 22.37 -3.22 9.22
CA LYS A 75 23.04 -3.53 10.50
C LYS A 75 23.57 -4.97 10.60
N GLN A 76 23.45 -5.80 9.56
CA GLN A 76 23.90 -7.20 9.51
C GLN A 76 23.37 -8.06 10.66
N LYS A 77 22.19 -7.71 11.22
CA LYS A 77 21.57 -8.47 12.32
C LYS A 77 20.87 -9.75 11.86
N TYR A 78 20.69 -9.95 10.56
CA TYR A 78 20.08 -11.16 10.02
C TYR A 78 21.10 -12.30 9.96
N LYS A 79 21.02 -13.21 10.92
CA LYS A 79 21.66 -14.53 10.86
C LYS A 79 20.81 -15.49 10.02
N PRO A 80 21.39 -16.53 9.39
CA PRO A 80 20.63 -17.57 8.70
C PRO A 80 19.60 -18.18 9.68
N GLY A 81 18.31 -18.05 9.39
CA GLY A 81 17.21 -18.53 10.25
C GLY A 81 16.47 -17.46 11.07
N GLN A 82 16.90 -16.19 11.08
CA GLN A 82 16.16 -15.07 11.72
C GLN A 82 15.49 -14.15 10.69
N THR A 83 14.94 -14.71 9.60
CA THR A 83 14.23 -13.99 8.53
C THR A 83 12.78 -13.65 8.87
N LEU A 84 12.34 -13.94 10.10
CA LEU A 84 10.95 -13.77 10.55
C LEU A 84 10.38 -12.37 10.22
N GLY A 85 11.19 -11.32 10.40
CA GLY A 85 10.77 -9.94 10.08
C GLY A 85 10.56 -9.70 8.58
N ILE A 86 11.37 -10.33 7.72
CA ILE A 86 11.24 -10.25 6.25
C ILE A 86 10.00 -11.04 5.81
N GLU A 87 9.80 -12.24 6.35
CA GLU A 87 8.63 -13.07 6.04
C GLU A 87 7.32 -12.42 6.48
N LEU A 88 7.26 -11.86 7.69
CA LEU A 88 6.10 -11.09 8.14
C LEU A 88 5.86 -9.86 7.27
N GLY A 89 6.91 -9.10 6.95
CA GLY A 89 6.82 -7.91 6.10
C GLY A 89 6.31 -8.25 4.70
N ALA A 90 6.86 -9.28 4.07
CA ALA A 90 6.43 -9.77 2.77
C ALA A 90 4.98 -10.28 2.79
N THR A 91 4.61 -11.07 3.80
CA THR A 91 3.24 -11.59 3.96
C THR A 91 2.24 -10.44 4.14
N TYR A 92 2.56 -9.46 4.98
CA TYR A 92 1.74 -8.25 5.15
C TYR A 92 1.56 -7.49 3.84
N TRP A 93 2.65 -7.28 3.09
CA TRP A 93 2.63 -6.54 1.84
C TRP A 93 1.81 -7.25 0.76
N HIS A 94 2.00 -8.56 0.60
CA HIS A 94 1.23 -9.36 -0.35
C HIS A 94 -0.26 -9.46 0.02
N PHE A 95 -0.58 -9.59 1.31
CA PHE A 95 -1.97 -9.59 1.77
C PHE A 95 -2.67 -8.26 1.49
N LEU A 96 -1.99 -7.14 1.77
CA LEU A 96 -2.50 -5.80 1.52
C LEU A 96 -2.74 -5.54 0.03
N ASP A 97 -1.81 -5.95 -0.83
CA ASP A 97 -1.91 -5.81 -2.30
C ASP A 97 -3.06 -6.64 -2.87
N PHE A 98 -3.16 -7.92 -2.47
CA PHE A 98 -4.25 -8.81 -2.91
C PHE A 98 -5.63 -8.27 -2.53
N LEU A 99 -5.79 -7.84 -1.27
CA LEU A 99 -7.05 -7.26 -0.79
C LEU A 99 -7.39 -5.99 -1.55
N TRP A 100 -6.39 -5.16 -1.85
CA TRP A 100 -6.60 -3.92 -2.60
C TRP A 100 -7.07 -4.16 -4.03
N VAL A 101 -6.42 -5.07 -4.76
CA VAL A 101 -6.82 -5.44 -6.13
C VAL A 101 -8.25 -6.00 -6.13
N PHE A 102 -8.58 -6.86 -5.16
CA PHE A 102 -9.92 -7.41 -5.02
C PHE A 102 -10.98 -6.32 -4.81
N LEU A 103 -10.75 -5.40 -3.87
CA LEU A 103 -11.70 -4.30 -3.61
C LEU A 103 -11.81 -3.33 -4.79
N PHE A 104 -10.69 -3.03 -5.45
CA PHE A 104 -10.68 -2.18 -6.64
C PHE A 104 -11.51 -2.79 -7.77
N LEU A 105 -11.33 -4.09 -8.05
CA LEU A 105 -12.13 -4.81 -9.03
C LEU A 105 -13.61 -4.86 -8.62
N PHE A 106 -13.90 -5.15 -7.37
CA PHE A 106 -15.27 -5.18 -6.86
C PHE A 106 -15.97 -3.83 -7.05
N LEU A 107 -15.35 -2.73 -6.62
CA LEU A 107 -15.93 -1.38 -6.73
C LEU A 107 -15.97 -0.87 -8.18
N SER A 108 -15.05 -1.31 -9.04
CA SER A 108 -15.01 -0.89 -10.44
C SER A 108 -15.99 -1.67 -11.32
N PHE A 109 -16.24 -2.96 -11.04
CA PHE A 109 -17.12 -3.81 -11.85
C PHE A 109 -18.55 -3.91 -11.31
N PHE A 110 -18.76 -3.82 -9.99
CA PHE A 110 -20.10 -3.88 -9.38
C PHE A 110 -20.67 -2.48 -9.07
N LYS A 111 -20.30 -1.47 -9.86
CA LYS A 111 -20.85 -0.11 -9.79
C LYS A 111 -22.25 -0.01 -10.38
#